data_AF-A0A1A8HF34-F1
#
_entry.id   AF-A0A1A8HF34-F1
#
_cell.length_a   1.000
_cell.length_b   1.000
_cell.length_c   1.000
_cell.angle_alpha   90.00
_cell.angle_beta   90.00
_cell.angle_gamma   90.00
#
_symmetry.space_group_name_H-M   'P 1'
#
loop_
_entity.id
_entity.type
_entity.pdbx_description
1 polymer ?
#
loop_
_entity_poly.entity_id
_entity_poly.type
_entity_poly.pdbx_seq_one_letter_code
_entity_poly.pdbx_strand_id
1 'polypeptide(L)'
;GEFVHYLLDEDVERMNEHWMPVYNLCQPCAVSYNFIGSYENLEKDAEHVLQHVGAPSFIHFPERQTWYKPVTTQTLHYYLCSLPQKLLRELLPKYILDFSLFAYPLPNTTTQHCRH
;
A
#
# COMPACT_ATOMS: atom_id res chain seq x y z
N GLY A 1 -17.85 2.06 2.68
CA GLY A 1 -18.47 1.20 1.65
C GLY A 1 -18.37 1.84 0.28
N GLU A 2 -18.99 3.01 0.10
CA GLU A 2 -19.01 3.77 -1.17
C GLU A 2 -17.63 3.93 -1.82
N PHE A 3 -16.61 4.33 -1.06
CA PHE A 3 -15.25 4.43 -1.59
C PHE A 3 -14.73 3.11 -2.17
N VAL A 4 -14.99 1.97 -1.50
CA VAL A 4 -14.59 0.66 -2.01
C VAL A 4 -15.36 0.29 -3.27
N HIS A 5 -16.65 0.66 -3.37
CA HIS A 5 -17.40 0.49 -4.62
C HIS A 5 -16.78 1.28 -5.77
N TYR A 6 -16.43 2.54 -5.53
CA TYR A 6 -15.71 3.36 -6.51
C TYR A 6 -14.41 2.68 -6.97
N LEU A 7 -13.61 2.14 -6.04
CA LEU A 7 -12.41 1.39 -6.39
C LEU A 7 -12.68 0.13 -7.21
N LEU A 8 -13.81 -0.56 -6.99
CA LEU A 8 -14.18 -1.76 -7.72
C LEU A 8 -14.70 -1.45 -9.13
N ASP A 9 -15.49 -0.39 -9.26
CA ASP A 9 -16.17 0.00 -10.50
C ASP A 9 -15.23 0.63 -11.53
N GLU A 10 -14.12 1.26 -11.10
CA GLU A 10 -13.16 1.85 -12.03
C GLU A 10 -12.30 0.79 -12.75
N ASP A 11 -12.15 0.95 -14.06
CA ASP A 11 -11.14 0.21 -14.82
C ASP A 11 -9.74 0.60 -14.34
N VAL A 12 -8.89 -0.40 -14.11
CA VAL A 12 -7.53 -0.21 -13.61
C VAL A 12 -6.72 0.72 -14.52
N GLU A 13 -6.92 0.68 -15.84
CA GLU A 13 -6.18 1.54 -16.78
C GLU A 13 -6.55 3.02 -16.67
N ARG A 14 -7.70 3.33 -16.07
CA ARG A 14 -8.22 4.71 -15.89
C ARG A 14 -8.25 5.15 -14.43
N MET A 15 -7.84 4.25 -13.53
CA MET A 15 -7.86 4.47 -12.11
C MET A 15 -6.90 5.59 -11.72
N ASN A 16 -7.28 6.39 -10.73
CA ASN A 16 -6.38 7.38 -10.16
C ASN A 16 -5.09 6.69 -9.66
N GLU A 17 -3.93 7.27 -9.96
CA GLU A 17 -2.60 6.74 -9.59
C GLU A 17 -2.43 6.45 -8.10
N HIS A 18 -3.17 7.13 -7.22
CA HIS A 18 -3.14 6.88 -5.77
C HIS A 18 -3.79 5.56 -5.38
N TRP A 19 -4.68 5.04 -6.22
CA TRP A 19 -5.48 3.84 -5.94
C TRP A 19 -5.24 2.71 -6.93
N MET A 20 -4.55 2.96 -8.04
CA MET A 20 -4.13 1.95 -8.98
C MET A 20 -3.23 0.91 -8.28
N PRO A 21 -3.43 -0.40 -8.52
CA PRO A 21 -2.49 -1.41 -8.04
C PRO A 21 -1.05 -1.09 -8.49
N VAL A 22 -0.09 -1.27 -7.59
CA VAL A 22 1.33 -0.93 -7.82
C VAL A 22 1.90 -1.76 -8.95
N TYR A 23 1.47 -3.02 -9.10
CA TYR A 23 1.79 -3.86 -10.25
C TYR A 23 1.45 -3.17 -11.58
N ASN A 24 0.25 -2.55 -11.67
CA ASN A 24 -0.20 -1.86 -12.87
C ASN A 24 0.51 -0.51 -13.06
N LEU A 25 0.71 0.25 -11.98
CA LEU A 25 1.32 1.58 -12.04
C LEU A 25 2.82 1.51 -12.36
N CYS A 26 3.55 0.65 -11.65
CA CYS A 26 5.02 0.57 -11.73
C CYS A 26 5.51 -0.47 -12.75
N GLN A 27 4.68 -1.44 -13.16
CA GLN A 27 5.07 -2.46 -14.12
C GLN A 27 6.40 -3.17 -13.74
N PRO A 28 6.52 -3.75 -12.53
CA PRO A 28 7.78 -4.28 -12.00
C PRO A 28 8.36 -5.44 -12.84
N CYS A 29 7.56 -6.05 -13.71
CA CYS A 29 8.03 -7.07 -14.64
C CYS A 29 8.65 -6.50 -15.93
N ALA A 30 8.31 -5.26 -16.30
CA ALA A 30 8.77 -4.61 -17.53
C ALA A 30 9.95 -3.65 -17.28
N VAL A 31 10.07 -3.11 -16.06
CA VAL A 31 11.10 -2.16 -15.67
C VAL A 31 12.09 -2.82 -14.72
N SER A 32 13.39 -2.69 -15.00
CA SER A 32 14.46 -3.17 -14.12
C SER A 32 14.77 -2.17 -13.03
N TYR A 33 14.14 -2.32 -11.87
CA TYR A 33 14.38 -1.48 -10.70
C TYR A 33 15.68 -1.85 -9.98
N ASN A 34 16.50 -0.84 -9.66
CA ASN A 34 17.69 -1.01 -8.82
C ASN A 34 17.36 -1.04 -7.32
N PHE A 35 16.17 -0.56 -6.95
CA PHE A 35 15.71 -0.47 -5.57
C PHE A 35 14.18 -0.58 -5.52
N ILE A 36 13.66 -1.32 -4.54
CA ILE A 36 12.23 -1.41 -4.21
C ILE A 36 12.11 -1.15 -2.71
N GLY A 37 11.41 -0.08 -2.34
CA GLY A 37 11.19 0.31 -0.94
C GLY A 37 9.78 -0.01 -0.45
N SER A 38 9.54 0.29 0.82
CA SER A 38 8.27 0.07 1.52
C SER A 38 7.88 1.28 2.36
N TYR A 39 6.58 1.52 2.54
CA TYR A 39 6.12 2.64 3.37
C TYR A 39 6.50 2.46 4.85
N GLU A 40 6.58 1.20 5.31
CA GLU A 40 7.01 0.85 6.66
C GLU A 40 8.45 1.27 6.95
N ASN A 41 9.32 1.28 5.93
CA ASN A 41 10.73 1.64 6.04
C ASN A 41 11.08 2.95 5.32
N LEU A 42 10.08 3.76 4.97
CA LEU A 42 10.22 4.90 4.04
C LEU A 42 11.43 5.81 4.32
N GLU A 43 11.65 6.19 5.57
CA GLU A 43 12.78 7.05 5.97
C GLU A 43 14.12 6.35 5.72
N LYS A 44 14.27 5.10 6.19
CA LYS A 44 15.48 4.30 6.00
C LYS A 44 15.75 4.01 4.53
N ASP A 45 14.70 3.69 3.77
CA ASP A 45 14.75 3.42 2.34
C ASP A 45 15.18 4.67 1.56
N ALA A 46 14.65 5.83 1.92
CA ALA A 46 15.05 7.10 1.33
C ALA A 46 16.51 7.46 1.65
N GLU A 47 16.95 7.30 2.90
CA GLU A 47 18.36 7.50 3.28
C GLU A 47 19.30 6.57 2.49
N HIS A 48 18.92 5.30 2.30
CA HIS A 48 19.68 4.37 1.48
C HIS A 48 19.79 4.83 0.03
N VAL A 49 18.68 5.26 -0.58
CA VAL A 49 18.66 5.76 -1.96
C VAL A 49 19.51 7.03 -2.09
N LEU A 50 19.38 7.99 -1.17
CA LEU A 50 20.15 9.24 -1.17
C LEU A 50 21.67 8.96 -1.11
N GLN A 51 22.10 8.04 -0.24
CA GLN A 51 23.49 7.61 -0.16
C GLN A 51 23.94 6.92 -1.46
N HIS A 52 23.11 6.04 -2.02
CA HIS A 52 23.43 5.28 -3.22
C HIS A 52 23.63 6.18 -4.46
N VAL A 53 22.85 7.26 -4.59
CA VAL A 53 22.98 8.21 -5.70
C VAL A 53 24.06 9.28 -5.46
N GLY A 54 24.78 9.21 -4.34
CA GLY A 54 25.83 10.17 -4.00
C GLY A 54 25.29 11.57 -3.64
N ALA A 55 24.09 11.64 -3.07
CA ALA A 55 23.54 12.90 -2.59
C ALA A 55 24.47 13.52 -1.52
N PRO A 56 24.59 14.86 -1.45
CA PRO A 56 25.34 15.51 -0.39
C PRO A 56 24.87 15.08 0.99
N SER A 57 25.82 14.89 1.92
CA SER A 57 25.55 14.34 3.26
C SER A 57 24.67 15.21 4.16
N PHE A 58 24.27 16.41 3.73
CA PHE A 58 23.35 17.29 4.44
C PHE A 58 21.90 17.16 3.94
N ILE A 59 21.66 16.44 2.85
CA ILE A 59 20.32 16.14 2.35
C ILE A 59 19.85 14.87 3.03
N HIS A 60 18.74 14.97 3.75
CA HIS A 60 18.10 13.87 4.46
C HIS A 60 16.62 13.80 4.12
N PHE A 61 16.03 12.64 4.35
CA PHE A 61 14.60 12.48 4.32
C PHE A 61 13.96 13.39 5.39
N PRO A 62 12.89 14.14 5.06
CA PRO A 62 12.30 15.07 6.01
C PRO A 62 11.73 14.35 7.23
N GLU A 63 11.90 14.96 8.40
CA GLU A 63 11.25 14.49 9.61
C GLU A 63 9.73 14.51 9.46
N ARG A 64 9.09 13.49 10.03
CA ARG A 64 7.64 13.40 10.05
C ARG A 64 7.05 14.52 10.89
N GLN A 65 5.99 15.15 10.36
CA GLN A 65 5.24 16.19 11.06
C GLN A 65 4.63 15.67 12.38
N THR A 66 4.75 16.44 13.46
CA THR A 66 4.33 16.03 14.82
C THR A 66 2.83 15.80 14.96
N TRP A 67 2.02 16.44 14.11
CA TRP A 67 0.56 16.30 14.09
C TRP A 67 0.07 15.09 13.29
N TYR A 68 0.95 14.46 12.49
CA TYR A 68 0.58 13.31 11.68
C TYR A 68 0.47 12.06 12.55
N LYS A 69 -0.68 11.37 12.47
CA LYS A 69 -0.92 10.11 13.16
C LYS A 69 -0.86 8.96 12.15
N PRO A 70 0.11 8.03 12.25
CA PRO A 70 0.18 6.90 11.34
C PRO A 70 -1.01 5.97 11.54
N VAL A 71 -1.39 5.29 10.47
CA VAL A 71 -2.38 4.21 10.53
C VAL A 71 -1.85 3.11 11.44
N THR A 72 -2.66 2.69 12.40
CA THR A 72 -2.33 1.58 13.31
C THR A 72 -2.91 0.27 12.82
N THR A 73 -2.38 -0.86 13.30
CA THR A 73 -2.94 -2.18 13.02
C THR A 73 -4.40 -2.31 13.48
N GLN A 74 -4.77 -1.65 14.59
CA GLN A 74 -6.16 -1.59 15.07
C GLN A 74 -7.07 -0.78 14.14
N THR A 75 -6.57 0.34 13.61
CA THR A 75 -7.31 1.16 12.64
C THR A 75 -7.57 0.36 11.36
N LEU A 76 -6.53 -0.33 10.86
CA LEU A 76 -6.63 -1.20 9.69
C LEU A 76 -7.62 -2.35 9.93
N HIS A 77 -7.52 -3.04 11.08
CA HIS A 77 -8.45 -4.10 11.47
C HIS A 77 -9.89 -3.61 11.50
N TYR A 78 -10.14 -2.46 12.15
CA TYR A 78 -11.48 -1.87 12.22
C TYR A 78 -12.08 -1.62 10.83
N TYR A 79 -11.34 -0.97 9.93
CA TYR A 79 -11.87 -0.67 8.59
C TYR A 79 -12.08 -1.91 7.74
N LEU A 80 -11.15 -2.88 7.77
CA LEU A 80 -11.31 -4.13 7.05
C LEU A 80 -12.50 -4.94 7.58
N CYS A 81 -12.64 -5.07 8.90
CA CYS A 81 -13.73 -5.82 9.51
C CYS A 81 -15.10 -5.12 9.42
N SER A 82 -15.13 -3.81 9.24
CA SER A 82 -16.36 -3.04 9.02
C SER A 82 -16.88 -3.11 7.57
N LEU A 83 -16.07 -3.60 6.62
CA LEU A 83 -16.51 -3.74 5.22
C LEU A 83 -17.38 -4.97 5.03
N PRO A 84 -18.43 -4.89 4.20
CA PRO A 84 -19.17 -6.05 3.76
C PRO A 84 -18.24 -7.09 3.14
N GLN A 85 -18.34 -8.35 3.60
CA GLN A 85 -17.50 -9.46 3.15
C GLN A 85 -17.53 -9.66 1.63
N LYS A 86 -18.65 -9.33 0.98
CA LYS A 86 -18.76 -9.34 -0.48
C LYS A 86 -17.76 -8.38 -1.14
N LEU A 87 -17.66 -7.14 -0.65
CA LEU A 87 -16.75 -6.14 -1.21
C LEU A 87 -15.29 -6.53 -1.00
N LEU A 88 -14.93 -7.09 0.17
CA LEU A 88 -13.58 -7.59 0.40
C LEU A 88 -13.19 -8.72 -0.56
N ARG A 89 -14.11 -9.65 -0.84
CA ARG A 89 -13.89 -10.75 -1.80
C ARG A 89 -13.68 -10.27 -3.23
N GLU A 90 -14.24 -9.12 -3.58
CA GLU A 90 -14.06 -8.49 -4.89
C GLU A 90 -12.79 -7.60 -4.92
N LEU A 91 -12.48 -6.93 -3.80
CA LEU A 91 -11.35 -6.00 -3.70
C LEU A 91 -10.00 -6.72 -3.65
N LEU A 92 -9.87 -7.78 -2.85
CA LEU A 92 -8.59 -8.47 -2.68
C LEU A 92 -8.02 -9.02 -4.00
N PRO A 93 -8.82 -9.66 -4.90
CA PRO A 93 -8.34 -10.05 -6.22
C PRO A 93 -7.78 -8.90 -7.06
N LYS A 94 -8.34 -7.68 -6.94
CA LYS A 94 -7.87 -6.51 -7.70
C LYS A 94 -6.43 -6.11 -7.35
N TYR A 95 -6.02 -6.34 -6.11
CA TYR A 95 -4.67 -6.00 -5.60
C TYR A 95 -3.80 -7.23 -5.31
N ILE A 96 -4.21 -8.43 -5.71
CA ILE A 96 -3.56 -9.70 -5.28
C ILE A 96 -2.09 -9.78 -5.68
N LEU A 97 -1.74 -9.23 -6.85
CA LEU A 97 -0.37 -9.22 -7.34
C LEU A 97 0.53 -8.32 -6.48
N ASP A 98 0.01 -7.22 -5.95
CA ASP A 98 0.77 -6.34 -5.05
C ASP A 98 1.14 -7.08 -3.77
N PHE A 99 0.18 -7.79 -3.16
CA PHE A 99 0.44 -8.61 -1.98
C PHE A 99 1.51 -9.68 -2.26
N SER A 100 1.40 -10.37 -3.40
CA SER A 100 2.32 -11.45 -3.77
C SER A 100 3.73 -10.95 -4.11
N LEU A 101 3.84 -9.87 -4.89
CA LEU A 101 5.13 -9.39 -5.41
C LEU A 101 5.92 -8.63 -4.35
N PHE A 102 5.25 -7.89 -3.47
CA PHE A 102 5.88 -7.08 -2.43
C PHE A 102 5.82 -7.74 -1.04
N ALA A 103 5.52 -9.03 -1.00
CA ALA A 103 5.54 -9.88 0.21
C ALA A 103 4.67 -9.36 1.36
N TYR A 104 3.57 -8.67 1.06
CA TYR A 104 2.58 -8.29 2.06
C TYR A 104 1.66 -9.46 2.38
N PRO A 105 1.41 -9.78 3.67
CA PRO A 105 0.47 -10.83 4.02
C PRO A 105 -0.96 -10.40 3.68
N LEU A 106 -1.75 -11.35 3.18
CA LEU A 106 -3.19 -11.11 3.02
C LEU A 106 -3.83 -10.86 4.39
N PRO A 107 -4.73 -9.87 4.50
CA PRO A 107 -5.37 -9.57 5.77
C PRO A 107 -6.31 -10.71 6.19
N ASN A 108 -6.27 -11.06 7.47
CA ASN A 108 -7.26 -12.00 8.03
C ASN A 108 -8.59 -11.27 8.19
N THR A 109 -9.56 -11.56 7.33
CA THR A 109 -10.89 -10.94 7.34
C THR A 109 -11.99 -11.95 7.65
N THR A 110 -11.62 -13.11 8.22
CA THR A 110 -12.59 -14.14 8.59
C THR A 110 -13.59 -13.62 9.62
N THR A 111 -14.83 -14.12 9.57
CA THR A 111 -15.88 -13.73 10.53
C THR A 111 -15.47 -13.95 11.98
N GLN A 112 -14.59 -14.93 12.27
CA GLN A 112 -14.06 -15.16 13.61
C GLN A 112 -13.07 -14.06 14.03
N HIS A 113 -12.20 -13.63 13.12
CA HIS A 113 -11.21 -12.59 13.39
C HIS A 113 -11.83 -11.19 13.47
N CYS A 114 -12.93 -10.97 12.76
CA CYS A 114 -13.69 -9.72 12.75
C CYS A 114 -14.84 -9.67 13.76
N ARG A 115 -14.84 -10.52 14.79
CA ARG A 115 -15.83 -10.41 15.88
C ARG A 115 -15.48 -9.21 16.74
N HIS A 116 -16.43 -8.29 16.88
CA HIS A 116 -16.41 -7.20 17.84
C HIS A 116 -17.14 -7.61 19.12
#